data_AF-A0A2E3HWK8-F1
#
_entry.id   AF-A0A2E3HWK8-F1
#
_cell.length_a   1.000
_cell.length_b   1.000
_cell.length_c   1.000
_cell.angle_alpha   90.00
_cell.angle_beta   90.00
_cell.angle_gamma   90.00
#
_symmetry.space_group_name_H-M   'P 1'
#
loop_
_entity.id
_entity.type
_entity.pdbx_description
1 polymer ?
#
loop_
_entity_poly.entity_id
_entity_poly.type
_entity_poly.pdbx_seq_one_letter_code
_entity_poly.pdbx_strand_id
1 'polypeptide(L)'
;MPVNKLMIVAHPDDETLFGGGELIKHRGEYKVVALDYGNHLMRHKEFICAMELLGVKKWEHWDGEPYKSSTAYNESILIPRIEKVLNEEDWDKVVTHNQGGEYGHYRHISIHNVMARLCPEKLWVFDTCMNSPLDPNIKDRKSEVLEGCYPTQKQVLRWFKWDYERIIKYQQQSKNRPIT
;
A
#
# COMPACT_ATOMS: atom_id res chain seq x y z
N MET A 1 -17.26 -7.94 -10.47
CA MET A 1 -15.88 -8.34 -10.76
C MET A 1 -15.34 -9.10 -9.55
N PRO A 2 -14.59 -10.19 -9.75
CA PRO A 2 -13.97 -10.92 -8.65
C PRO A 2 -12.91 -10.04 -7.98
N VAL A 3 -12.74 -10.21 -6.67
CA VAL A 3 -11.65 -9.59 -5.93
C VAL A 3 -10.44 -10.51 -6.08
N ASN A 4 -9.56 -10.19 -7.04
CA ASN A 4 -8.43 -11.04 -7.43
C ASN A 4 -7.08 -10.31 -7.40
N LYS A 5 -7.05 -9.07 -6.88
CA LYS A 5 -5.83 -8.30 -6.63
C LYS A 5 -5.73 -7.98 -5.15
N LEU A 6 -4.50 -7.87 -4.66
CA LEU A 6 -4.20 -7.57 -3.27
C LEU A 6 -3.32 -6.32 -3.20
N MET A 7 -3.61 -5.43 -2.26
CA MET A 7 -2.74 -4.33 -1.90
C MET A 7 -2.47 -4.39 -0.39
N ILE A 8 -1.21 -4.45 0.00
CA ILE A 8 -0.80 -4.43 1.41
C ILE A 8 0.06 -3.20 1.66
N VAL A 9 -0.35 -2.37 2.61
CA VAL A 9 0.30 -1.10 2.95
C VAL A 9 0.63 -1.02 4.43
N ALA A 10 1.65 -0.24 4.79
CA ALA A 10 2.08 -0.08 6.17
C ALA A 10 1.03 0.65 7.00
N HIS A 11 0.57 1.82 6.54
CA HIS A 11 -0.34 2.69 7.28
C HIS A 11 -1.64 2.97 6.53
N PRO A 12 -2.73 3.31 7.25
CA PRO A 12 -3.99 3.71 6.64
C PRO A 12 -3.90 5.13 6.07
N ASP A 13 -3.79 5.25 4.75
CA ASP A 13 -3.61 6.45 3.92
C ASP A 13 -2.70 6.11 2.75
N ASP A 14 -1.69 5.27 2.99
CA ASP A 14 -0.72 4.80 2.00
C ASP A 14 -1.41 4.17 0.78
N GLU A 15 -2.50 3.43 0.97
CA GLU A 15 -3.25 2.80 -0.13
C GLU A 15 -3.86 3.85 -1.07
N THR A 16 -4.27 4.99 -0.53
CA THR A 16 -4.80 6.10 -1.32
C THR A 16 -3.66 6.97 -1.83
N LEU A 17 -2.68 7.34 -0.99
CA LEU A 17 -1.54 8.19 -1.32
C LEU A 17 -0.72 7.64 -2.49
N PHE A 18 -0.44 6.33 -2.48
CA PHE A 18 0.45 5.69 -3.45
C PHE A 18 -0.27 4.76 -4.44
N GLY A 19 -1.48 4.32 -4.13
CA GLY A 19 -2.24 3.38 -4.96
C GLY A 19 -3.66 3.84 -5.29
N GLY A 20 -4.06 5.06 -4.91
CA GLY A 20 -5.44 5.52 -5.07
C GLY A 20 -5.88 5.55 -6.53
N GLY A 21 -4.99 5.94 -7.45
CA GLY A 21 -5.27 5.92 -8.88
C GLY A 21 -5.52 4.50 -9.42
N GLU A 22 -4.72 3.53 -8.99
CA GLU A 22 -4.93 2.10 -9.28
C GLU A 22 -6.27 1.61 -8.75
N LEU A 23 -6.57 1.86 -7.48
CA LEU A 23 -7.83 1.43 -6.84
C LEU A 23 -9.05 2.03 -7.54
N ILE A 24 -8.94 3.27 -8.02
CA ILE A 24 -9.98 3.94 -8.80
C ILE A 24 -10.18 3.28 -10.17
N LYS A 25 -9.09 2.94 -10.89
CA LYS A 25 -9.13 2.29 -12.21
C LYS A 25 -9.65 0.86 -12.13
N HIS A 26 -9.27 0.13 -11.09
CA HIS A 26 -9.62 -1.28 -10.85
C HIS A 26 -10.67 -1.43 -9.74
N ARG A 27 -11.70 -0.58 -9.80
CA ARG A 27 -12.70 -0.46 -8.73
C ARG A 27 -13.36 -1.79 -8.39
N GLY A 28 -13.20 -2.22 -7.15
CA GLY A 28 -13.79 -3.45 -6.63
C GLY A 28 -13.06 -4.75 -7.00
N GLU A 29 -11.86 -4.66 -7.59
CA GLU A 29 -11.01 -5.82 -7.90
C GLU A 29 -9.97 -6.11 -6.81
N TYR A 30 -9.74 -5.15 -5.91
CA TYR A 30 -8.73 -5.22 -4.86
C TYR A 30 -9.31 -5.63 -3.50
N LYS A 31 -8.56 -6.49 -2.79
CA LYS A 31 -8.53 -6.53 -1.33
C LYS A 31 -7.42 -5.58 -0.85
N VAL A 32 -7.69 -4.79 0.18
CA VAL A 32 -6.69 -3.88 0.78
C VAL A 32 -6.41 -4.24 2.22
N VAL A 33 -5.14 -4.31 2.62
CA VAL A 33 -4.73 -4.59 4.00
C VAL A 33 -3.80 -3.48 4.49
N ALA A 34 -4.22 -2.74 5.51
CA ALA A 34 -3.37 -1.76 6.20
C ALA A 34 -2.83 -2.39 7.50
N LEU A 35 -1.50 -2.38 7.68
CA LEU A 35 -0.84 -3.15 8.72
C LEU A 35 -0.88 -2.51 10.12
N ASP A 36 -0.81 -1.19 10.22
CA ASP A 36 -0.72 -0.46 11.50
C ASP A 36 -1.95 0.40 11.79
N TYR A 37 -2.15 0.77 13.07
CA TYR A 37 -3.17 1.72 13.54
C TYR A 37 -4.63 1.23 13.51
N GLY A 38 -4.87 -0.06 13.36
CA GLY A 38 -6.22 -0.65 13.41
C GLY A 38 -7.01 -0.37 14.68
N ASN A 39 -6.37 -0.28 15.86
CA ASN A 39 -7.05 0.08 17.10
C ASN A 39 -7.08 1.60 17.36
N HIS A 40 -6.40 2.39 16.53
CA HIS A 40 -6.43 3.84 16.64
C HIS A 40 -7.73 4.38 16.03
N LEU A 41 -8.70 4.69 16.90
CA LEU A 41 -10.08 5.04 16.53
C LEU A 41 -10.22 6.01 15.35
N MET A 42 -9.45 7.11 15.32
CA MET A 42 -9.54 8.08 14.22
C MET A 42 -9.00 7.53 12.90
N ARG A 43 -7.73 7.11 12.87
CA ARG A 43 -7.08 6.45 11.71
C ARG A 43 -7.91 5.30 11.14
N HIS A 44 -8.55 4.51 12.01
CA HIS A 44 -9.44 3.43 11.57
C HIS A 44 -10.70 3.92 10.84
N LYS A 45 -11.35 4.97 11.36
CA LYS A 45 -12.50 5.59 10.69
C LYS A 45 -12.13 6.24 9.36
N GLU A 46 -10.98 6.90 9.30
CA GLU A 46 -10.45 7.50 8.07
C GLU A 46 -10.20 6.44 6.99
N PHE A 47 -9.58 5.32 7.37
CA PHE A 47 -9.37 4.18 6.48
C PHE A 47 -10.70 3.62 5.92
N ILE A 48 -11.69 3.39 6.79
CA ILE A 48 -13.00 2.88 6.36
C ILE A 48 -13.66 3.83 5.36
N CYS A 49 -13.65 5.15 5.65
CA CYS A 49 -14.17 6.17 4.73
C CYS A 49 -13.50 6.04 3.35
N ALA A 50 -12.17 5.91 3.31
CA ALA A 50 -11.45 5.78 2.05
C ALA A 50 -11.82 4.49 1.30
N MET A 51 -11.92 3.35 2.00
CA MET A 51 -12.31 2.08 1.40
C MET A 51 -13.71 2.15 0.78
N GLU A 52 -14.65 2.80 1.46
CA GLU A 52 -16.02 3.01 0.96
C GLU A 52 -16.05 3.89 -0.30
N LEU A 53 -15.40 5.06 -0.28
CA LEU A 53 -15.38 5.97 -1.43
C LEU A 53 -14.63 5.39 -2.64
N LEU A 54 -13.53 4.68 -2.40
CA LEU A 54 -12.80 3.97 -3.44
C LEU A 54 -13.57 2.75 -3.97
N GLY A 55 -14.58 2.27 -3.25
CA GLY A 55 -15.37 1.09 -3.62
C GLY A 55 -14.62 -0.22 -3.42
N VAL A 56 -13.69 -0.27 -2.47
CA VAL A 56 -12.97 -1.48 -2.05
C VAL A 56 -13.91 -2.34 -1.22
N LYS A 57 -14.15 -3.58 -1.65
CA LYS A 57 -15.16 -4.46 -1.06
C LYS A 57 -14.63 -5.39 0.03
N LYS A 58 -13.34 -5.72 -0.02
CA LYS A 58 -12.66 -6.55 0.97
C LYS A 58 -11.50 -5.74 1.54
N TRP A 59 -11.45 -5.56 2.85
CA TRP A 59 -10.32 -4.90 3.47
C TRP A 59 -10.05 -5.45 4.87
N GLU A 60 -8.82 -5.30 5.34
CA GLU A 60 -8.44 -5.53 6.72
C GLU A 60 -7.61 -4.35 7.23
N HIS A 61 -7.81 -3.99 8.49
CA HIS A 61 -7.02 -2.95 9.14
C HIS A 61 -6.49 -3.51 10.45
N TRP A 62 -5.19 -3.76 10.48
CA TRP A 62 -4.49 -4.37 11.59
C TRP A 62 -3.91 -3.30 12.50
N ASP A 63 -3.74 -3.62 13.79
CA ASP A 63 -3.08 -2.71 14.73
C ASP A 63 -1.55 -2.85 14.75
N GLY A 64 -1.00 -3.61 13.80
CA GLY A 64 0.42 -3.95 13.74
C GLY A 64 0.79 -4.93 14.84
N GLU A 65 1.91 -4.62 15.51
CA GLU A 65 2.42 -5.36 16.65
C GLU A 65 2.10 -4.63 17.97
N PRO A 66 1.70 -5.38 19.01
CA PRO A 66 1.66 -4.82 20.35
C PRO A 66 3.08 -4.37 20.72
N TYR A 67 3.22 -3.11 21.13
CA TYR A 67 4.48 -2.42 21.43
C TYR A 67 5.31 -2.07 20.18
N LYS A 68 5.02 -0.90 19.61
CA LYS A 68 5.76 -0.24 18.51
C LYS A 68 7.16 0.26 18.96
N SER A 69 7.93 -0.58 19.67
CA SER A 69 9.23 -0.22 20.26
C SER A 69 10.38 -0.25 19.25
N SER A 70 10.13 -0.76 18.04
CA SER A 70 11.12 -0.90 16.97
C SER A 70 10.80 -0.04 15.74
N THR A 71 11.86 0.30 15.00
CA THR A 71 11.82 0.92 13.67
C THR A 71 11.60 -0.11 12.55
N ALA A 72 11.05 -1.30 12.82
CA ALA A 72 10.76 -2.32 11.80
C ALA A 72 9.71 -3.31 12.32
N TYR A 73 9.02 -4.03 11.43
CA TYR A 73 8.14 -5.11 11.86
C TYR A 73 8.96 -6.29 12.41
N ASN A 74 8.49 -6.91 13.47
CA ASN A 74 8.88 -8.24 13.88
C ASN A 74 8.38 -9.25 12.85
N GLU A 75 9.29 -9.69 11.99
CA GLU A 75 8.99 -10.62 10.90
C GLU A 75 8.36 -11.92 11.39
N SER A 76 8.70 -12.41 12.58
CA SER A 76 8.11 -13.63 13.16
C SER A 76 6.62 -13.51 13.45
N ILE A 77 6.12 -12.28 13.64
CA ILE A 77 4.68 -12.00 13.83
C ILE A 77 4.05 -11.62 12.49
N LEU A 78 4.74 -10.80 11.69
CA LEU A 78 4.19 -10.27 10.45
C LEU A 78 4.07 -11.33 9.35
N ILE A 79 5.10 -12.14 9.13
CA ILE A 79 5.17 -13.11 8.03
C ILE A 79 3.98 -14.08 8.06
N PRO A 80 3.66 -14.78 9.17
CA PRO A 80 2.54 -15.71 9.17
C PRO A 80 1.19 -15.07 8.85
N ARG A 81 1.00 -13.79 9.24
CA ARG A 81 -0.22 -13.03 8.94
C ARG A 81 -0.30 -12.66 7.47
N ILE A 82 0.81 -12.21 6.89
CA ILE A 82 0.91 -11.91 5.46
C ILE A 82 0.71 -13.18 4.63
N GLU A 83 1.35 -14.29 4.99
CA GLU A 83 1.19 -15.59 4.31
C GLU A 83 -0.26 -16.06 4.33
N LYS A 84 -0.97 -15.89 5.46
CA LYS A 84 -2.40 -16.19 5.52
C LYS A 84 -3.17 -15.41 4.45
N VAL A 85 -2.96 -14.09 4.35
CA VAL A 85 -3.65 -13.25 3.36
C VAL A 85 -3.25 -13.61 1.93
N LEU A 86 -1.96 -13.89 1.69
CA LEU A 86 -1.46 -14.33 0.37
C LEU A 86 -2.09 -15.65 -0.07
N ASN A 87 -2.45 -16.53 0.87
CA ASN A 87 -3.04 -17.84 0.60
C ASN A 87 -4.58 -17.84 0.55
N GLU A 88 -5.25 -16.71 0.77
CA GLU A 88 -6.72 -16.65 0.71
C GLU A 88 -7.29 -16.83 -0.70
N GLU A 89 -6.54 -16.39 -1.71
CA GLU A 89 -6.94 -16.41 -3.12
C GLU A 89 -5.70 -16.59 -3.99
N ASP A 90 -5.86 -17.07 -5.23
CA ASP A 90 -4.79 -17.04 -6.22
C ASP A 90 -4.70 -15.63 -6.84
N TRP A 91 -4.05 -14.70 -6.13
CA TRP A 91 -3.98 -13.30 -6.54
C TRP A 91 -3.29 -13.13 -7.90
N ASP A 92 -3.89 -12.38 -8.83
CA ASP A 92 -3.25 -12.04 -10.12
C ASP A 92 -2.12 -11.03 -9.94
N LYS A 93 -2.27 -10.15 -8.95
CA LYS A 93 -1.41 -9.00 -8.69
C LYS A 93 -1.40 -8.68 -7.21
N VAL A 94 -0.20 -8.54 -6.65
CA VAL A 94 0.02 -8.10 -5.27
C VAL A 94 0.79 -6.78 -5.31
N VAL A 95 0.27 -5.74 -4.65
CA VAL A 95 0.87 -4.39 -4.63
C VAL A 95 1.33 -4.05 -3.21
N THR A 96 2.51 -3.46 -3.08
CA THR A 96 3.00 -2.90 -1.82
C THR A 96 3.97 -1.73 -2.05
N HIS A 97 4.63 -1.28 -0.99
CA HIS A 97 5.68 -0.27 -1.04
C HIS A 97 6.91 -0.71 -1.86
N ASN A 98 7.67 0.26 -2.34
CA ASN A 98 8.96 0.04 -3.00
C ASN A 98 10.13 -0.05 -2.03
N GLN A 99 11.29 -0.43 -2.59
CA GLN A 99 12.53 -0.63 -1.83
C GLN A 99 13.04 0.64 -1.13
N GLY A 100 12.70 1.83 -1.66
CA GLY A 100 13.04 3.12 -1.08
C GLY A 100 12.05 3.60 -0.02
N GLY A 101 10.92 2.91 0.17
CA GLY A 101 9.86 3.30 1.09
C GLY A 101 9.23 4.66 0.79
N GLU A 102 9.16 5.02 -0.50
CA GLU A 102 8.63 6.26 -1.12
C GLU A 102 9.25 7.58 -0.66
N TYR A 103 9.38 7.78 0.64
CA TYR A 103 10.08 8.90 1.28
C TYR A 103 11.03 8.42 2.39
N GLY A 104 11.52 7.17 2.28
CA GLY A 104 12.48 6.59 3.23
C GLY A 104 11.85 6.02 4.50
N HIS A 105 10.54 5.77 4.52
CA HIS A 105 9.89 5.28 5.73
C HIS A 105 10.26 3.82 6.02
N TYR A 106 10.75 3.57 7.22
CA TYR A 106 11.27 2.26 7.61
C TYR A 106 10.23 1.13 7.57
N ARG A 107 8.96 1.41 7.92
CA ARG A 107 7.88 0.40 7.83
C ARG A 107 7.60 0.03 6.37
N HIS A 108 7.71 0.98 5.45
CA HIS A 108 7.49 0.76 4.01
C HIS A 108 8.61 -0.13 3.45
N ILE A 109 9.86 0.15 3.85
CA ILE A 109 11.02 -0.68 3.49
C ILE A 109 10.89 -2.09 4.08
N SER A 110 10.45 -2.21 5.34
CA SER A 110 10.30 -3.49 6.03
C SER A 110 9.25 -4.38 5.35
N ILE A 111 8.05 -3.85 5.05
CA ILE A 111 7.03 -4.61 4.33
C ILE A 111 7.47 -4.95 2.91
N HIS A 112 8.14 -4.03 2.20
CA HIS A 112 8.71 -4.32 0.88
C HIS A 112 9.63 -5.55 0.91
N ASN A 113 10.57 -5.60 1.86
CA ASN A 113 11.53 -6.70 1.98
C ASN A 113 10.85 -8.04 2.31
N VAL A 114 9.78 -8.04 3.10
CA VAL A 114 8.98 -9.24 3.37
C VAL A 114 8.25 -9.69 2.10
N MET A 115 7.53 -8.79 1.44
CA MET A 115 6.73 -9.12 0.26
C MET A 115 7.59 -9.58 -0.92
N ALA A 116 8.76 -8.99 -1.12
CA ALA A 116 9.72 -9.39 -2.15
C ALA A 116 10.28 -10.81 -1.92
N ARG A 117 10.31 -11.30 -0.68
CA ARG A 117 10.68 -12.69 -0.38
C ARG A 117 9.52 -13.66 -0.57
N LEU A 118 8.31 -13.27 -0.12
CA LEU A 118 7.16 -14.18 -0.09
C LEU A 118 6.44 -14.31 -1.43
N CYS A 119 6.40 -13.26 -2.27
CA CYS A 119 5.61 -13.26 -3.50
C CYS A 119 6.25 -12.55 -4.71
N PRO A 120 7.57 -12.71 -4.99
CA PRO A 120 8.28 -11.91 -5.99
C PRO A 120 7.66 -11.93 -7.39
N GLU A 121 7.14 -13.07 -7.84
CA GLU A 121 6.64 -13.26 -9.21
C GLU A 121 5.40 -12.41 -9.55
N LYS A 122 4.56 -12.19 -8.53
CA LYS A 122 3.28 -11.47 -8.62
C LYS A 122 3.35 -10.07 -8.01
N LEU A 123 4.52 -9.68 -7.49
CA LEU A 123 4.71 -8.43 -6.78
C LEU A 123 4.82 -7.25 -7.74
N TRP A 124 4.12 -6.19 -7.39
CA TRP A 124 4.22 -4.86 -7.96
C TRP A 124 4.43 -3.86 -6.82
N VAL A 125 5.10 -2.77 -7.11
CA VAL A 125 5.46 -1.77 -6.10
C VAL A 125 5.00 -0.38 -6.53
N PHE A 126 4.67 0.44 -5.54
CA PHE A 126 4.42 1.86 -5.75
C PHE A 126 5.66 2.56 -6.33
N ASP A 127 5.43 3.55 -7.16
CA ASP A 127 6.48 4.36 -7.76
C ASP A 127 5.93 5.75 -8.09
N THR A 128 6.83 6.71 -8.29
CA THR A 128 6.47 8.06 -8.71
C THR A 128 7.29 8.44 -9.94
N CYS A 129 6.64 9.06 -10.92
CA CYS A 129 7.34 9.58 -12.09
C CYS A 129 6.85 10.99 -12.36
N MET A 130 7.71 11.98 -12.10
CA MET A 130 7.37 13.41 -12.27
C MET A 130 6.96 13.80 -13.70
N ASN A 131 7.18 12.93 -14.68
CA ASN A 131 6.80 13.14 -16.08
C ASN A 131 5.50 12.42 -16.47
N SER A 132 4.83 11.76 -15.53
CA SER A 132 3.62 10.97 -15.77
C SER A 132 2.58 11.24 -14.68
N PRO A 133 1.97 12.44 -14.65
CA PRO A 133 0.90 12.75 -13.71
C PRO A 133 -0.31 11.84 -13.94
N LEU A 134 -1.14 11.69 -12.90
CA LEU A 134 -2.44 11.02 -13.03
C LEU A 134 -3.35 11.75 -14.03
N ASP A 135 -4.20 10.96 -14.70
CA ASP A 135 -5.31 11.49 -15.48
C ASP A 135 -6.15 12.46 -14.62
N PRO A 136 -6.59 13.62 -15.13
CA PRO A 136 -7.31 14.61 -14.34
C PRO A 136 -8.53 14.07 -13.60
N ASN A 137 -9.33 13.20 -14.21
CA ASN A 137 -10.53 12.65 -13.55
C ASN A 137 -10.15 11.69 -12.41
N ILE A 138 -9.06 10.93 -12.59
CA ILE A 138 -8.53 10.06 -11.54
C ILE A 138 -7.93 10.89 -10.41
N LYS A 139 -7.19 11.95 -10.76
CA LYS A 139 -6.61 12.90 -9.81
C LYS A 139 -7.69 13.55 -8.96
N ASP A 140 -8.77 14.05 -9.56
CA ASP A 140 -9.84 14.73 -8.85
C ASP A 140 -10.55 13.79 -7.87
N ARG A 141 -10.90 12.57 -8.32
CA ARG A 141 -11.48 11.53 -7.45
C ARG A 141 -10.52 11.13 -6.33
N LYS A 142 -9.22 11.03 -6.61
CA LYS A 142 -8.21 10.74 -5.59
C LYS A 142 -8.10 11.87 -4.58
N SER A 143 -8.17 13.13 -5.01
CA SER A 143 -8.18 14.32 -4.13
C SER A 143 -9.38 14.29 -3.20
N GLU A 144 -10.58 14.00 -3.72
CA GLU A 144 -11.81 13.90 -2.92
C GLU A 144 -11.66 12.89 -1.78
N VAL A 145 -11.10 11.72 -2.06
CA VAL A 145 -10.86 10.70 -1.02
C VAL A 145 -9.80 11.16 -0.02
N LEU A 146 -8.65 11.67 -0.49
CA LEU A 146 -7.56 12.09 0.40
C LEU A 146 -8.01 13.23 1.33
N GLU A 147 -8.66 14.26 0.78
CA GLU A 147 -9.08 15.43 1.55
C GLU A 147 -10.32 15.16 2.42
N GLY A 148 -11.24 14.33 1.92
CA GLY A 148 -12.48 14.00 2.60
C GLY A 148 -12.32 12.96 3.70
N CYS A 149 -11.47 11.95 3.50
CA CYS A 149 -11.34 10.82 4.41
C CYS A 149 -10.12 10.87 5.33
N TYR A 150 -9.05 11.60 5.00
CA TYR A 150 -7.82 11.65 5.83
C TYR A 150 -7.53 13.04 6.41
N PRO A 151 -8.47 13.67 7.15
CA PRO A 151 -8.26 15.01 7.71
C PRO A 151 -7.10 15.10 8.71
N THR A 152 -6.74 14.00 9.40
CA THR A 152 -5.58 14.00 10.30
C THR A 152 -4.23 13.97 9.58
N GLN A 153 -4.22 13.67 8.27
CA GLN A 153 -3.00 13.52 7.46
C GLN A 153 -2.74 14.70 6.51
N LYS A 154 -3.45 15.82 6.70
CA LYS A 154 -3.30 17.03 5.87
C LYS A 154 -1.86 17.50 5.71
N GLN A 155 -0.99 17.27 6.69
CA GLN A 155 0.43 17.62 6.55
C GLN A 155 1.09 16.79 5.44
N VAL A 156 0.89 15.47 5.40
CA VAL A 156 1.41 14.57 4.36
C VAL A 156 0.90 14.98 2.99
N LEU A 157 -0.40 15.28 2.88
CA LEU A 157 -1.04 15.71 1.62
C LEU A 157 -0.44 17.00 1.04
N ARG A 158 0.15 17.86 1.88
CA ARG A 158 0.73 19.14 1.46
C ARG A 158 2.15 19.02 0.92
N TRP A 159 2.97 18.12 1.48
CA TRP A 159 4.38 18.01 1.08
C TRP A 159 4.65 16.84 0.14
N PHE A 160 3.82 15.80 0.14
CA PHE A 160 3.96 14.66 -0.75
C PHE A 160 3.23 14.89 -2.08
N LYS A 161 3.88 14.60 -3.21
CA LYS A 161 3.32 14.74 -4.57
C LYS A 161 2.50 13.51 -4.95
N TRP A 162 1.35 13.33 -4.30
CA TRP A 162 0.46 12.18 -4.48
C TRP A 162 -0.17 12.10 -5.89
N ASP A 163 -0.16 13.17 -6.67
CA ASP A 163 -0.72 13.21 -8.02
C ASP A 163 0.19 12.61 -9.11
N TYR A 164 1.39 12.15 -8.73
CA TYR A 164 2.34 11.44 -9.59
C TYR A 164 2.46 9.99 -9.13
N GLU A 165 1.49 9.17 -9.51
CA GLU A 165 1.39 7.77 -9.12
C GLU A 165 1.71 6.83 -10.28
N ARG A 166 2.51 5.80 -9.99
CA ARG A 166 2.72 4.65 -10.87
C ARG A 166 2.80 3.37 -10.03
N ILE A 167 2.42 2.26 -10.64
CA ILE A 167 2.67 0.92 -10.08
C ILE A 167 3.51 0.15 -11.11
N ILE A 168 4.68 -0.31 -10.70
CA ILE A 168 5.62 -1.04 -11.56
C ILE A 168 5.79 -2.48 -11.08
N LYS A 169 6.04 -3.41 -11.99
CA LYS A 169 6.30 -4.80 -11.62
C LYS A 169 7.63 -4.86 -10.87
N TYR A 170 7.65 -5.57 -9.74
CA TYR A 170 8.88 -5.81 -9.00
C TYR A 170 9.87 -6.55 -9.92
N GLN A 171 11.10 -6.05 -9.98
CA GLN A 171 12.20 -6.73 -10.65
C GLN A 171 13.17 -7.23 -9.59
N GLN A 172 13.31 -8.54 -9.49
CA GLN A 172 14.30 -9.13 -8.62
C GLN A 172 15.68 -8.70 -9.11
N GLN A 173 16.47 -8.04 -8.25
CA GLN A 173 17.84 -7.70 -8.59
C GLN A 173 18.60 -9.02 -8.84
N SER A 174 19.06 -9.22 -10.08
CA SER A 174 19.87 -10.38 -10.43
C SER A 174 21.11 -10.40 -9.54
N LYS A 175 21.35 -11.50 -8.82
CA LYS A 175 22.56 -11.76 -8.01
C LYS A 175 23.84 -11.94 -8.85
N ASN A 176 23.96 -11.26 -9.99
CA ASN A 176 25.13 -11.30 -10.86
C ASN A 176 25.76 -9.90 -10.95
N ARG A 177 26.37 -9.43 -9.86
CA ARG A 177 27.55 -8.59 -10.00
C ARG A 177 28.77 -9.51 -9.84
N PRO A 178 29.53 -9.77 -10.91
CA PRO A 178 30.89 -10.24 -10.72
C PRO A 178 31.60 -9.18 -9.87
N ILE A 179 32.21 -9.62 -8.78
CA ILE A 179 33.22 -8.82 -8.11
C ILE A 179 34.39 -8.78 -9.10
N THR A 180 34.54 -7.66 -9.80
CA THR A 180 35.79 -7.28 -10.46
C THR A 180 36.57 -6.41 -9.51
#